data_AF-A0A383CHY3-F1
#
_entry.id   AF-A0A383CHY3-F1
#
_cell.length_a   1.000
_cell.length_b   1.000
_cell.length_c   1.000
_cell.angle_alpha   90.00
_cell.angle_beta   90.00
_cell.angle_gamma   90.00
#
_symmetry.space_group_name_H-M   'P 1'
#
loop_
_entity.id
_entity.type
_entity.pdbx_description
1 polymer ?
#
loop_
_entity_poly.entity_id
_entity_poly.type
_entity_poly.pdbx_seq_one_letter_code
_entity_poly.pdbx_strand_id
1 'polypeptide(L)'
;MEDRVAPLLVALLVTAAVTQVAVFSTTIYLHRAATHRSLVLNPVVEWVFRFFIWMTTGIVPRQWVAVHRKHHAFSDEEGDPHSPHLEGFWSVQLGNFFHYVRAARDPEVVATYAKDLQPDFWDRWVFDKGTVGVLIGIVGLCQVLGVGWGLAAAFTHGLLYV
;
A
#
# COMPACT_ATOMS: atom_id res chain seq x y z
N MET A 1 -12.18 3.23 -34.10
CA MET A 1 -11.66 4.15 -33.06
C MET A 1 -12.74 4.52 -32.05
N GLU A 2 -13.99 4.81 -32.48
CA GLU A 2 -15.15 4.97 -31.58
C GLU A 2 -15.47 3.73 -30.72
N ASP A 3 -15.16 2.53 -31.21
CA ASP A 3 -15.39 1.22 -30.59
C ASP A 3 -14.61 0.98 -29.29
N ARG A 4 -13.57 1.78 -29.01
CA ARG A 4 -12.73 1.64 -27.81
C ARG A 4 -12.88 2.76 -26.78
N VAL A 5 -13.65 3.81 -27.10
CA VAL A 5 -13.79 4.97 -26.20
C VAL A 5 -14.52 4.59 -24.92
N ALA A 6 -15.65 3.90 -25.01
CA ALA A 6 -16.42 3.52 -23.81
C ALA A 6 -15.64 2.54 -22.90
N PRO A 7 -15.03 1.44 -23.41
CA PRO A 7 -14.17 0.58 -22.59
C PRO A 7 -13.00 1.31 -21.93
N LEU A 8 -12.36 2.24 -22.65
CA LEU A 8 -11.29 3.08 -22.11
C LEU A 8 -11.79 3.93 -20.94
N LEU A 9 -12.92 4.64 -21.10
CA LEU A 9 -13.49 5.46 -20.03
C LEU A 9 -13.84 4.63 -18.80
N VAL A 10 -14.44 3.45 -18.98
CA VAL A 10 -14.73 2.53 -17.88
C VAL A 10 -13.46 2.07 -17.18
N ALA A 11 -12.42 1.67 -17.95
CA ALA A 11 -11.14 1.27 -17.38
C ALA A 11 -10.47 2.39 -16.58
N LEU A 12 -10.51 3.63 -17.08
CA LEU A 12 -9.99 4.81 -16.38
C LEU A 12 -10.74 5.08 -15.08
N LEU A 13 -12.07 5.03 -15.10
CA LEU A 13 -12.89 5.23 -13.89
C LEU A 13 -12.64 4.15 -12.83
N VAL A 14 -12.56 2.88 -13.25
CA VAL A 14 -12.25 1.77 -12.34
C VAL A 14 -10.83 1.90 -11.77
N THR A 15 -9.85 2.26 -12.61
CA THR A 15 -8.47 2.50 -12.16
C THR A 15 -8.41 3.63 -11.14
N ALA A 16 -9.08 4.76 -11.43
CA ALA A 16 -9.14 5.90 -10.51
C ALA A 16 -9.80 5.51 -9.18
N ALA A 17 -10.90 4.77 -9.21
CA ALA A 17 -11.57 4.29 -8.00
C ALA A 17 -10.68 3.37 -7.16
N VAL A 18 -10.03 2.38 -7.77
CA VAL A 18 -9.12 1.44 -7.07
C VAL A 18 -7.92 2.18 -6.46
N THR A 19 -7.29 3.09 -7.22
CA THR A 19 -6.20 3.92 -6.72
C THR A 19 -6.66 4.79 -5.54
N GLN A 20 -7.84 5.40 -5.64
CA GLN A 20 -8.35 6.24 -4.57
C GLN A 20 -8.69 5.44 -3.32
N VAL A 21 -9.21 4.23 -3.46
CA VAL A 21 -9.43 3.30 -2.33
C VAL A 21 -8.10 2.95 -1.66
N ALA A 22 -7.05 2.66 -2.42
CA ALA A 22 -5.72 2.39 -1.87
C ALA A 22 -5.16 3.62 -1.12
N VAL A 23 -5.22 4.80 -1.73
CA VAL A 23 -4.76 6.06 -1.12
C VAL A 23 -5.53 6.39 0.15
N PHE A 24 -6.86 6.26 0.15
CA PHE A 24 -7.66 6.48 1.35
C PHE A 24 -7.37 5.46 2.45
N SER A 25 -7.16 4.20 2.08
CA SER A 25 -6.78 3.17 3.05
C SER A 25 -5.42 3.45 3.66
N THR A 26 -4.44 3.90 2.88
CA THR A 26 -3.11 4.27 3.39
C THR A 26 -3.19 5.51 4.27
N THR A 27 -3.90 6.55 3.84
CA THR A 27 -3.94 7.84 4.55
C THR A 27 -4.80 7.79 5.83
N ILE A 28 -5.96 7.14 5.80
CA ILE A 28 -6.88 7.06 6.95
C ILE A 28 -6.42 5.97 7.91
N TYR A 29 -6.22 4.75 7.40
CA TYR A 29 -5.90 3.62 8.26
C TYR A 29 -4.41 3.54 8.58
N LEU A 30 -3.54 3.30 7.59
CA LEU A 30 -2.11 3.05 7.90
C LEU A 30 -1.46 4.28 8.56
N HIS A 31 -1.67 5.47 8.01
CA HIS A 31 -1.03 6.69 8.49
C HIS A 31 -1.68 7.26 9.76
N ARG A 32 -2.97 7.62 9.72
CA ARG A 32 -3.60 8.33 10.84
C ARG A 32 -3.99 7.41 11.99
N ALA A 33 -4.64 6.28 11.70
CA ALA A 33 -5.11 5.38 12.74
C ALA A 33 -4.00 4.48 13.31
N ALA A 34 -3.33 3.70 12.46
CA ALA A 34 -2.37 2.70 12.90
C ALA A 34 -1.02 3.32 13.32
N THR A 35 -0.46 4.23 12.51
CA THR A 35 0.83 4.84 12.83
C THR A 35 0.71 5.91 13.92
N HIS A 36 -0.11 6.94 13.68
CA HIS A 36 -0.15 8.15 14.53
C HIS A 36 -1.19 8.11 15.65
N ARG A 37 -2.10 7.13 15.63
CA ARG A 37 -3.20 7.00 16.61
C ARG A 37 -4.03 8.28 16.78
N SER A 38 -4.11 9.09 15.73
CA SER A 38 -4.90 10.34 15.71
C SER A 38 -6.38 10.09 15.39
N LEU A 39 -6.73 8.85 15.02
CA LEU A 39 -8.07 8.39 14.72
C LEU A 39 -8.27 6.98 15.29
N VAL A 40 -9.38 6.76 16.01
CA VAL A 40 -9.82 5.43 16.45
C VAL A 40 -10.91 4.95 15.50
N LEU A 41 -10.69 3.81 14.86
CA LEU A 41 -11.65 3.21 13.94
C LEU A 41 -12.49 2.14 14.66
N ASN A 42 -13.73 1.96 14.19
CA ASN A 42 -14.48 0.77 14.55
C ASN A 42 -13.74 -0.48 14.00
N PRO A 43 -13.65 -1.60 14.73
CA PRO A 43 -12.91 -2.79 14.29
C PRO A 43 -13.32 -3.33 12.92
N VAL A 44 -14.60 -3.20 12.55
CA VAL A 44 -15.10 -3.62 11.22
C VAL A 44 -14.51 -2.74 10.13
N VAL A 45 -14.48 -1.42 10.36
CA VAL A 45 -13.92 -0.45 9.42
C VAL A 45 -12.41 -0.65 9.28
N GLU A 46 -11.72 -0.92 10.38
CA GLU A 46 -10.30 -1.28 10.36
C GLU A 46 -10.03 -2.52 9.50
N TRP A 47 -10.82 -3.58 9.70
CA TRP A 47 -10.70 -4.80 8.90
C TRP A 47 -10.92 -4.53 7.41
N VAL A 48 -11.91 -3.71 7.05
CA VAL A 48 -12.19 -3.32 5.66
C VAL A 48 -11.00 -2.58 5.04
N PHE A 49 -10.37 -1.67 5.78
CA PHE A 49 -9.16 -1.01 5.29
C PHE A 49 -7.98 -1.97 5.13
N ARG A 50 -7.78 -2.90 6.08
CA ARG A 50 -6.75 -3.95 5.95
C ARG A 50 -6.96 -4.80 4.70
N PHE A 51 -8.21 -5.17 4.43
CA PHE A 51 -8.58 -5.92 3.23
C PHE A 51 -8.27 -5.15 1.95
N PHE A 52 -8.64 -3.87 1.87
CA PHE A 52 -8.35 -3.07 0.68
C PHE A 52 -6.85 -2.87 0.48
N ILE A 53 -6.09 -2.52 1.52
CA ILE A 53 -4.63 -2.44 1.46
C ILE A 53 -4.03 -3.74 0.91
N TRP A 54 -4.41 -4.87 1.49
CA TRP A 54 -3.90 -6.17 1.08
C TRP A 54 -4.19 -6.47 -0.39
N MET A 55 -5.40 -6.16 -0.86
CA MET A 55 -5.81 -6.43 -2.23
C MET A 55 -5.19 -5.47 -3.25
N THR A 56 -5.07 -4.18 -2.92
CA THR A 56 -4.62 -3.16 -3.89
C THR A 56 -3.10 -3.03 -3.92
N THR A 57 -2.43 -3.14 -2.78
CA THR A 57 -0.99 -2.84 -2.67
C THR A 57 -0.17 -4.00 -2.12
N GLY A 58 -0.80 -4.97 -1.45
CA GLY A 58 -0.11 -6.08 -0.81
C GLY A 58 0.74 -5.66 0.40
N ILE A 59 0.58 -4.44 0.88
CA ILE A 59 1.32 -3.92 2.02
C ILE A 59 0.89 -4.65 3.29
N VAL A 60 1.86 -5.05 4.10
CA VAL A 60 1.62 -5.58 5.44
C VAL A 60 1.56 -4.41 6.42
N PRO A 61 0.43 -4.18 7.14
CA PRO A 61 0.24 -2.97 7.95
C PRO A 61 1.35 -2.71 8.97
N ARG A 62 1.79 -3.73 9.72
CA ARG A 62 2.85 -3.59 10.73
C ARG A 62 4.21 -3.19 10.13
N GLN A 63 4.53 -3.67 8.92
CA GLN A 63 5.77 -3.30 8.25
C GLN A 63 5.72 -1.84 7.82
N TRP A 64 4.60 -1.40 7.24
CA TRP A 64 4.40 -0.01 6.87
C TRP A 64 4.47 0.93 8.07
N VAL A 65 3.76 0.59 9.15
CA VAL A 65 3.78 1.38 10.39
C VAL A 65 5.19 1.47 10.96
N ALA A 66 5.95 0.37 10.97
CA ALA A 66 7.33 0.38 11.46
C ALA A 66 8.24 1.30 10.63
N VAL A 67 8.21 1.18 9.30
CA VAL A 67 9.02 2.01 8.39
C VAL A 67 8.61 3.48 8.51
N HIS A 68 7.32 3.78 8.54
CA HIS A 68 6.81 5.16 8.65
C HIS A 68 7.18 5.82 9.99
N ARG A 69 7.09 5.07 11.10
CA ARG A 69 7.51 5.56 12.41
C ARG A 69 9.03 5.74 12.49
N LYS A 70 9.82 4.87 11.87
CA LYS A 70 11.28 5.04 11.75
C LYS A 70 11.64 6.29 10.97
N HIS A 71 10.98 6.54 9.83
CA HIS A 71 11.12 7.79 9.08
C HIS A 71 10.84 9.02 9.94
N HIS A 72 9.74 9.05 10.70
CA HIS A 72 9.48 10.18 11.60
C HIS A 72 10.51 10.33 12.73
N ALA A 73 11.08 9.23 13.22
CA ALA A 73 12.06 9.26 14.30
C ALA A 73 13.44 9.77 13.85
N PHE A 74 13.78 9.62 12.58
CA PHE A 74 15.08 9.98 12.00
C PHE A 74 14.93 10.89 10.77
N SER A 75 13.87 11.68 10.68
CA SER A 75 13.53 12.41 9.45
C SER A 75 14.71 13.25 8.97
N ASP A 76 15.18 12.98 7.75
CA ASP A 76 16.35 13.61 7.13
C ASP A 76 17.69 13.49 7.90
N GLU A 77 17.76 12.53 8.83
CA GLU A 77 18.94 12.14 9.58
C GLU A 77 19.33 10.69 9.30
N GLU A 78 20.56 10.32 9.68
CA GLU A 78 21.05 8.95 9.50
C GLU A 78 20.11 7.94 10.16
N GLY A 79 19.68 6.94 9.39
CA GLY A 79 18.67 5.98 9.83
C GLY A 79 17.27 6.21 9.25
N ASP A 80 16.99 7.34 8.59
CA ASP A 80 15.78 7.51 7.78
C ASP A 80 15.76 6.45 6.66
N PRO A 81 14.73 5.58 6.55
CA PRO A 81 14.66 4.58 5.49
C PRO A 81 14.58 5.17 4.08
N HIS A 82 14.11 6.42 3.93
CA HIS A 82 13.87 7.04 2.63
C HIS A 82 14.00 8.57 2.62
N SER A 83 15.04 9.11 3.29
CA SER A 83 15.30 10.56 3.26
C SER A 83 15.73 11.02 1.86
N PRO A 84 15.03 11.99 1.24
CA PRO A 84 15.47 12.62 -0.01
C PRO A 84 16.76 13.43 0.15
N HIS A 85 17.08 13.88 1.37
CA HIS A 85 18.29 14.61 1.70
C HIS A 85 19.53 13.68 1.68
N LEU A 86 19.41 12.47 2.21
CA LEU A 86 20.52 11.50 2.28
C LEU A 86 20.63 10.60 1.04
N GLU A 87 19.50 10.07 0.57
CA GLU A 87 19.46 9.09 -0.54
C GLU A 87 19.33 9.79 -1.92
N GLY A 88 18.97 11.08 -1.92
CA GLY A 88 18.76 11.89 -3.11
C GLY A 88 17.30 11.88 -3.62
N PHE A 89 16.81 13.04 -4.05
CA PHE A 89 15.42 13.23 -4.47
C PHE A 89 14.92 12.19 -5.48
N TRP A 90 15.65 11.98 -6.59
CA TRP A 90 15.22 11.04 -7.63
C TRP A 90 15.30 9.57 -7.20
N SER A 91 16.23 9.23 -6.30
CA SER A 91 16.33 7.90 -5.70
C SER A 91 15.07 7.58 -4.89
N VAL A 92 14.61 8.54 -4.07
CA VAL A 92 13.37 8.37 -3.31
C VAL A 92 12.17 8.41 -4.24
N GLN A 93 12.04 9.42 -5.12
CA GLN A 93 10.84 9.58 -5.94
C GLN A 93 10.57 8.41 -6.90
N LEU A 94 11.60 7.76 -7.44
CA LEU A 94 11.46 6.63 -8.37
C LEU A 94 11.74 5.26 -7.71
N GLY A 95 12.40 5.26 -6.55
CA GLY A 95 12.89 4.06 -5.88
C GLY A 95 12.34 3.85 -4.47
N ASN A 96 11.36 4.66 -4.02
CA ASN A 96 10.79 4.57 -2.66
C ASN A 96 10.36 3.14 -2.30
N PHE A 97 9.83 2.38 -3.26
CA PHE A 97 9.47 0.98 -3.07
C PHE A 97 10.67 0.12 -2.59
N PHE A 98 11.86 0.32 -3.16
CA PHE A 98 13.05 -0.45 -2.78
C PHE A 98 13.55 -0.05 -1.40
N HIS A 99 13.54 1.24 -1.10
CA HIS A 99 13.85 1.79 0.23
C HIS A 99 12.92 1.24 1.31
N TYR A 100 11.62 1.25 1.02
CA TYR A 100 10.59 0.64 1.86
C TYR A 100 10.84 -0.85 2.07
N VAL A 101 11.02 -1.64 1.01
CA VAL A 101 11.21 -3.10 1.10
C VAL A 101 12.46 -3.45 1.92
N ARG A 102 13.56 -2.69 1.74
CA ARG A 102 14.79 -2.85 2.53
C ARG A 102 14.50 -2.72 4.02
N ALA A 103 13.84 -1.64 4.43
CA ALA A 103 13.54 -1.37 5.84
C ALA A 103 12.45 -2.30 6.40
N ALA A 104 11.43 -2.64 5.61
CA ALA A 104 10.32 -3.50 6.01
C ALA A 104 10.72 -4.96 6.24
N ARG A 105 11.79 -5.43 5.58
CA ARG A 105 12.32 -6.79 5.72
C ARG A 105 13.23 -6.97 6.93
N ASP A 106 13.67 -5.88 7.55
CA ASP A 106 14.46 -5.91 8.77
C ASP A 106 13.56 -6.23 9.98
N PRO A 107 13.71 -7.42 10.61
CA PRO A 107 12.88 -7.80 11.75
C PRO A 107 13.08 -6.89 12.96
N GLU A 108 14.27 -6.29 13.13
CA GLU A 108 14.56 -5.39 14.25
C GLU A 108 13.79 -4.07 14.10
N VAL A 109 13.67 -3.56 12.87
CA VAL A 109 12.85 -2.38 12.57
C VAL A 109 11.39 -2.65 12.94
N VAL A 110 10.83 -3.77 12.49
CA VAL A 110 9.43 -4.11 12.79
C VAL A 110 9.21 -4.33 14.29
N ALA A 111 10.11 -5.06 14.95
CA ALA A 111 10.03 -5.32 16.38
C ALA A 111 10.17 -4.06 17.23
N THR A 112 10.95 -3.07 16.79
CA THR A 112 11.16 -1.82 17.51
C THR A 112 10.00 -0.84 17.30
N TYR A 113 9.66 -0.56 16.03
CA TYR A 113 8.78 0.55 15.68
C TYR A 113 7.29 0.13 15.57
N ALA A 114 6.97 -1.16 15.49
CA ALA A 114 5.60 -1.66 15.44
C ALA A 114 5.28 -2.70 16.53
N LYS A 115 5.96 -2.65 17.68
CA LYS A 115 5.76 -3.58 18.81
C LYS A 115 4.32 -3.67 19.34
N ASP A 116 3.54 -2.62 19.16
CA ASP A 116 2.13 -2.53 19.54
C ASP A 116 1.19 -3.24 18.57
N LEU A 117 1.63 -3.55 17.35
CA LEU A 117 0.85 -4.22 16.32
C LEU A 117 1.20 -5.70 16.27
N GLN A 118 0.60 -6.46 17.19
CA GLN A 118 0.74 -7.90 17.24
C GLN A 118 -0.12 -8.55 16.15
N PRO A 119 0.40 -9.54 15.40
CA PRO A 119 -0.35 -10.18 14.33
C PRO A 119 -1.56 -10.94 14.90
N ASP A 120 -2.72 -10.75 14.30
CA ASP A 120 -3.94 -11.48 14.64
C ASP A 120 -4.17 -12.70 13.74
N PHE A 121 -5.35 -13.30 13.84
CA PHE A 121 -5.74 -14.42 12.97
C PHE A 121 -5.72 -14.03 11.48
N TRP A 122 -6.25 -12.87 11.13
CA TRP A 122 -6.35 -12.43 9.75
C TRP A 122 -5.00 -12.08 9.16
N ASP A 123 -4.09 -11.50 9.95
CA ASP A 123 -2.71 -11.27 9.50
C ASP A 123 -2.05 -12.58 9.10
N ARG A 124 -2.01 -13.55 10.03
CA ARG A 124 -1.32 -14.83 9.84
C ARG A 124 -1.83 -15.61 8.63
N TRP A 125 -3.14 -15.60 8.40
CA TRP A 125 -3.75 -16.42 7.36
C TRP A 125 -4.00 -15.67 6.05
N VAL A 126 -4.19 -14.36 6.08
CA VAL A 126 -4.60 -13.56 4.92
C VAL A 126 -3.65 -12.39 4.67
N PHE A 127 -3.65 -11.37 5.54
CA PHE A 127 -3.08 -10.06 5.20
C PHE A 127 -1.55 -10.05 5.11
N ASP A 128 -0.86 -11.00 5.73
CA ASP A 128 0.60 -11.14 5.58
C ASP A 128 1.01 -11.69 4.22
N LYS A 129 0.07 -12.28 3.48
CA LYS A 129 0.29 -12.85 2.15
C LYS A 129 0.05 -11.77 1.10
N GLY A 130 0.80 -10.68 1.17
CA GLY A 130 0.60 -9.50 0.32
C GLY A 130 0.53 -9.81 -1.18
N THR A 131 1.42 -10.69 -1.67
CA THR A 131 1.43 -11.13 -3.07
C THR A 131 0.12 -11.81 -3.48
N VAL A 132 -0.50 -12.59 -2.59
CA VAL A 132 -1.79 -13.24 -2.86
C VAL A 132 -2.90 -12.20 -3.00
N GLY A 133 -2.91 -11.17 -2.15
CA GLY A 133 -3.87 -10.08 -2.22
C GLY A 133 -3.80 -9.32 -3.54
N VAL A 134 -2.59 -8.92 -3.94
CA VAL A 134 -2.36 -8.23 -5.22
C VAL A 134 -2.76 -9.10 -6.41
N LEU A 135 -2.42 -10.40 -6.40
CA LEU A 135 -2.82 -11.31 -7.47
C LEU A 135 -4.34 -11.44 -7.57
N ILE A 136 -5.04 -11.53 -6.43
CA ILE A 136 -6.51 -11.54 -6.41
C ILE A 136 -7.07 -10.21 -6.95
N GLY A 137 -6.49 -9.07 -6.56
CA GLY A 137 -6.88 -7.76 -7.09
C GLY A 137 -6.73 -7.66 -8.61
N ILE A 138 -5.58 -8.11 -9.15
CA ILE A 138 -5.32 -8.14 -10.60
C ILE A 138 -6.31 -9.06 -11.32
N VAL A 139 -6.56 -10.26 -10.79
CA VAL A 139 -7.56 -11.18 -11.35
C VAL A 139 -8.94 -10.55 -11.34
N GLY A 140 -9.34 -9.88 -10.25
CA GLY A 140 -10.60 -9.15 -10.15
C GLY A 140 -10.74 -8.07 -11.23
N LEU A 141 -9.70 -7.26 -11.43
CA LEU A 141 -9.67 -6.25 -12.50
C LEU A 141 -9.84 -6.88 -13.89
N CYS A 142 -9.14 -7.99 -14.16
CA CYS A 142 -9.27 -8.73 -15.41
C CYS A 142 -10.67 -9.33 -15.63
N GLN A 143 -11.36 -9.75 -14.56
CA GLN A 143 -12.74 -10.25 -14.66
C GLN A 143 -13.73 -9.12 -14.99
N VAL A 144 -13.52 -7.93 -14.43
CA VAL A 144 -14.43 -6.78 -14.63
C VAL A 144 -14.20 -6.09 -15.99
N LEU A 145 -12.93 -5.91 -16.39
CA LEU A 145 -12.57 -5.10 -17.56
C LEU A 145 -12.13 -5.91 -18.78
N GLY A 146 -12.00 -7.23 -18.63
CA GLY A 146 -11.30 -8.09 -19.57
C GLY A 146 -9.78 -8.03 -19.38
N VAL A 147 -9.06 -9.05 -19.84
CA VAL A 147 -7.62 -9.24 -19.54
C VAL A 147 -6.77 -8.04 -19.96
N GLY A 148 -6.97 -7.49 -21.16
CA GLY A 148 -6.17 -6.37 -21.66
C GLY A 148 -6.31 -5.10 -20.82
N TRP A 149 -7.55 -4.63 -20.62
CA TRP A 149 -7.82 -3.43 -19.83
C TRP A 149 -7.60 -3.65 -18.33
N GLY A 150 -7.84 -4.86 -17.81
CA GLY A 150 -7.58 -5.21 -16.42
C GLY A 150 -6.09 -5.17 -16.07
N LEU A 151 -5.23 -5.72 -16.92
CA LEU A 151 -3.77 -5.63 -16.74
C LEU A 151 -3.27 -4.19 -16.91
N ALA A 152 -3.80 -3.44 -17.88
CA ALA A 152 -3.46 -2.02 -18.02
C ALA A 152 -3.86 -1.21 -16.78
N ALA A 153 -5.07 -1.42 -16.26
CA ALA A 153 -5.56 -0.80 -15.03
C ALA A 153 -4.69 -1.15 -13.83
N ALA A 154 -4.32 -2.43 -13.65
CA ALA A 154 -3.44 -2.86 -12.57
C ALA A 154 -2.05 -2.21 -12.64
N PHE A 155 -1.47 -2.15 -13.84
CA PHE A 155 -0.18 -1.49 -14.06
C PHE A 155 -0.25 0.01 -13.78
N THR A 156 -1.28 0.70 -14.31
CA THR A 156 -1.48 2.13 -14.07
C THR A 156 -1.76 2.42 -12.60
N HIS A 157 -2.55 1.59 -11.91
CA HIS A 157 -2.74 1.67 -10.47
C HIS A 157 -1.41 1.57 -9.72
N GLY A 158 -0.60 0.56 -10.06
CA GLY A 158 0.72 0.35 -9.48
C GLY A 158 1.61 1.59 -9.63
N LEU A 159 1.64 2.21 -10.82
CA LEU A 159 2.41 3.42 -11.08
C LEU A 159 1.88 4.66 -10.33
N LEU A 160 0.56 4.83 -10.25
CA LEU A 160 -0.05 6.01 -9.61
C LEU A 160 -0.03 5.95 -8.08
N TYR A 161 0.13 4.76 -7.49
CA TYR A 161 0.16 4.58 -6.05
C TYR A 161 1.54 4.85 -5.42
N VAL A 162 2.64 4.69 -6.17
CA VAL A 162 4.02 4.83 -5.65
C VAL A 162 4.38 6.26 -5.29
#